data_AF-A0A2V8G9W0-F1
#
_entry.id   AF-A0A2V8G9W0-F1
#
_cell.length_a   1.000
_cell.length_b   1.000
_cell.length_c   1.000
_cell.angle_alpha   90.00
_cell.angle_beta   90.00
_cell.angle_gamma   90.00
#
_symmetry.space_group_name_H-M   'P 1'
#
loop_
_entity.id
_entity.type
_entity.pdbx_description
1 polymer ?
#
loop_
_entity_poly.entity_id
_entity_poly.type
_entity_poly.pdbx_seq_one_letter_code
_entity_poly.pdbx_strand_id
1 'polypeptide(L)' 'MPGEMVTVEEAGRTLGVSRSTVWRLIQRGDLPSVRRGGRRLVPAIAVQTRI' A
#
# COMPACT_ATOMS: atom_id res chain seq x y z
N MET A 1 -1.43 14.18 6.82
CA MET A 1 -2.90 14.01 6.82
C MET A 1 -3.24 12.73 7.57
N PRO A 2 -4.03 12.75 8.66
CA PRO A 2 -4.34 11.54 9.40
C PRO A 2 -5.30 10.68 8.57
N GLY A 3 -4.89 9.44 8.25
CA GLY A 3 -5.79 8.40 7.73
C GLY A 3 -5.99 8.30 6.21
N GLU A 4 -5.13 8.89 5.39
CA GLU A 4 -5.22 8.70 3.94
C GLU A 4 -4.87 7.25 3.57
N MET A 5 -5.83 6.57 2.92
CA MET A 5 -5.73 5.17 2.53
C MET A 5 -5.70 5.10 1.01
N VAL A 6 -4.65 4.54 0.45
CA VAL A 6 -4.49 4.36 -1.00
C VAL A 6 -4.82 2.93 -1.39
N THR A 7 -5.22 2.74 -2.64
CA THR A 7 -5.38 1.38 -3.19
C THR A 7 -4.03 0.70 -3.36
N VAL A 8 -4.04 -0.63 -3.57
CA VAL A 8 -2.83 -1.39 -3.92
C VAL A 8 -2.19 -0.88 -5.22
N GLU A 9 -3.01 -0.39 -6.16
CA GLU A 9 -2.53 0.18 -7.43
C GLU A 9 -1.82 1.52 -7.24
N GLU A 10 -2.41 2.43 -6.46
CA GLU A 10 -1.76 3.68 -6.10
C GLU A 10 -0.50 3.45 -5.28
N ALA A 11 -0.54 2.54 -4.31
CA ALA A 11 0.63 2.13 -3.54
C ALA A 11 1.78 1.68 -4.45
N GLY A 12 1.49 0.87 -5.48
CA GLY A 12 2.48 0.45 -6.46
C GLY A 12 3.07 1.60 -7.26
N ARG A 13 2.22 2.55 -7.70
CA ARG A 13 2.67 3.76 -8.41
C ARG A 13 3.55 4.63 -7.53
N THR A 14 3.19 4.83 -6.26
CA THR A 14 3.96 5.65 -5.31
C THR A 14 5.31 5.01 -4.97
N LEU A 15 5.34 3.69 -4.80
CA LEU A 15 6.57 2.93 -4.51
C LEU A 15 7.43 2.65 -5.76
N GLY A 16 6.92 2.90 -6.97
CA GLY A 16 7.61 2.56 -8.21
C GLY A 16 7.71 1.05 -8.48
N VAL A 17 6.78 0.25 -7.95
CA VAL A 17 6.77 -1.21 -8.08
C VAL A 17 5.49 -1.73 -8.73
N SER A 18 5.57 -2.92 -9.32
CA SER A 18 4.38 -3.57 -9.89
C SER A 18 3.37 -3.96 -8.81
N ARG A 19 2.09 -4.03 -9.19
CA ARG A 19 0.99 -4.50 -8.33
C ARG A 19 1.30 -5.86 -7.68
N SER A 20 1.93 -6.78 -8.41
CA SER A 20 2.34 -8.08 -7.90
C SER A 20 3.40 -7.98 -6.79
N THR A 21 4.34 -7.03 -6.91
CA THR A 21 5.32 -6.76 -5.85
C THR A 21 4.66 -6.16 -4.62
N VAL A 22 3.69 -5.25 -4.77
CA VAL A 22 2.92 -4.73 -3.63
C VAL A 22 2.22 -5.87 -2.88
N TRP A 23 1.55 -6.78 -3.61
CA TRP A 23 0.93 -7.95 -2.99
C TRP A 23 1.93 -8.83 -2.25
N ARG A 24 3.12 -9.02 -2.81
CA ARG A 24 4.20 -9.78 -2.15
C ARG A 24 4.65 -9.12 -0.85
N LEU A 25 4.82 -7.79 -0.85
CA LEU A 25 5.18 -7.03 0.36
C LEU A 25 4.09 -7.14 1.43
N ILE A 26 2.81 -7.04 1.03
CA ILE A 26 1.68 -7.24 1.94
C ILE A 26 1.68 -8.66 2.52
N GLN A 27 1.88 -9.68 1.69
CA GLN A 27 1.90 -11.08 2.13
C GLN A 27 3.07 -11.39 3.07
N ARG A 28 4.23 -10.75 2.85
CA ARG A 28 5.41 -10.87 3.72
C ARG A 28 5.29 -10.09 5.03
N GLY A 29 4.34 -9.16 5.12
CA GLY A 29 4.18 -8.25 6.26
C GLY A 29 5.04 -6.97 6.17
N ASP A 30 5.77 -6.79 5.07
CA ASP A 30 6.63 -5.61 4.83
C ASP A 30 5.80 -4.35 4.54
N LEU A 31 4.55 -4.50 4.11
CA LEU A 31 3.65 -3.38 3.83
C LEU A 31 2.33 -3.52 4.61
N PRO A 32 2.01 -2.59 5.53
CA PRO A 32 0.76 -2.64 6.27
C PRO A 32 -0.42 -2.44 5.34
N SER A 33 -1.50 -3.20 5.58
CA SER A 33 -2.69 -3.11 4.74
C SER A 33 -3.94 -3.51 5.51
N VAL A 34 -5.08 -2.93 5.13
CA VAL A 34 -6.38 -3.21 5.75
C VAL A 34 -7.41 -3.56 4.68
N ARG A 35 -8.34 -4.45 5.02
CA ARG A 35 -9.51 -4.73 4.20
C ARG A 35 -10.66 -3.84 4.65
N ARG A 36 -11.21 -3.04 3.74
CA ARG A 36 -12.39 -2.19 3.99
C ARG A 36 -13.34 -2.29 2.79
N GLY A 37 -14.59 -2.67 3.04
CA GLY A 37 -15.61 -2.80 1.98
C GLY A 37 -15.22 -3.74 0.83
N GLY A 38 -14.52 -4.85 1.14
CA GLY A 38 -14.05 -5.82 0.15
C GLY A 38 -12.77 -5.42 -0.60
N ARG A 39 -12.29 -4.18 -0.46
CA ARG A 39 -11.05 -3.70 -1.09
C ARG A 39 -9.89 -3.76 -0.12
N ARG A 40 -8.69 -4.00 -0.65
CA ARG A 40 -7.43 -3.92 0.08
C ARG A 40 -6.87 -2.51 -0.05
N LEU A 41 -6.65 -1.86 1.08
CA LEU A 41 -6.12 -0.51 1.17
C LEU A 41 -4.79 -0.51 1.93
N VAL A 42 -3.90 0.38 1.55
CA VAL A 42 -2.59 0.59 2.15
C VAL A 42 -2.56 2.00 2.73
N PRO A 43 -2.06 2.21 3.96
CA PRO A 43 -1.88 3.55 4.50
C PRO A 43 -0.93 4.36 3.61
N ALA A 44 -1.32 5.57 3.22
CA ALA A 44 -0.50 6.43 2.37
C ALA A 44 0.86 6.75 3.00
N ILE A 45 0.93 6.79 4.33
CA ILE A 45 2.17 7.00 5.08
C ILE A 45 3.18 5.86 4.86
N ALA A 46 2.69 4.63 4.67
CA ALA A 46 3.56 3.46 4.48
C ALA A 46 4.24 3.45 3.10
N VAL A 47 3.69 4.19 2.13
CA VAL A 47 4.24 4.27 0.76
C VAL A 47 4.97 5.58 0.48
N GLN A 48 4.84 6.57 1.35
CA GLN A 48 5.45 7.90 1.21
C GLN A 48 6.85 8.01 1.82
N THR A 49 7.55 6.90 2.10
CA THR A 49 8.95 6.98 2.57
C THR A 49 9.82 7.56 1.44
N ARG A 50 9.97 8.88 1.47
CA ARG A 50 11.07 9.61 0.87
C ARG A 50 12.15 9.72 1.95
N ILE A 51 13.25 9.02 1.70
CA ILE A 51 14.57 9.41 2.21
C ILE A 51 14.99 10.72 1.55
#